data_AF-A0A9J6RSM7-F1
#
_entry.id   AF-A0A9J6RSM7-F1
#
_cell.length_a   1.000
_cell.length_b   1.000
_cell.length_c   1.000
_cell.angle_alpha   90.00
_cell.angle_beta   90.00
_cell.angle_gamma   90.00
#
_symmetry.space_group_name_H-M   'P 1'
#
loop_
_entity.id
_entity.type
_entity.pdbx_description
1 polymer ?
#
loop_
_entity_poly.entity_id
_entity_poly.type
_entity_poly.pdbx_seq_one_letter_code
_entity_poly.pdbx_strand_id
1 'polypeptide(L)'
;MSKLLAIVFAIIFPASVWSHSGVDPLDEYQKNRSRIAIKQMTFFQLDSREEKIDSLESQIDYLRKNLLILQNIMAKDYPHVKEGMSKYKIDYIEVLDDSLKKLRLSVKQAGLLIDQ
;
A
#
# COMPACT_ATOMS: atom_id res chain seq x y z
N MET A 1 14.74 16.75 -24.52
CA MET A 1 14.97 15.47 -23.81
C MET A 1 15.07 15.60 -22.28
N SER A 2 15.23 16.79 -21.68
CA SER A 2 15.39 16.90 -20.21
C SER A 2 14.11 16.81 -19.37
N LYS A 3 12.92 17.02 -19.95
CA LYS A 3 11.65 17.03 -19.19
C LYS A 3 11.11 15.63 -18.83
N LEU A 4 11.42 14.61 -19.63
CA LEU A 4 11.00 13.22 -19.38
C LEU A 4 11.80 12.56 -18.24
N LEU A 5 13.09 12.91 -18.09
CA LEU A 5 13.92 12.44 -16.98
C LEU A 5 13.47 12.99 -15.62
N ALA A 6 12.95 14.22 -15.57
CA ALA A 6 12.46 14.83 -14.34
C ALA A 6 11.19 14.14 -13.79
N ILE A 7 10.32 13.64 -14.66
CA ILE A 7 9.09 12.95 -14.26
C ILE A 7 9.41 11.55 -13.71
N VAL A 8 10.38 10.86 -14.29
CA VAL A 8 10.85 9.56 -13.78
C VAL A 8 11.51 9.71 -12.41
N PHE A 9 12.24 10.80 -12.16
CA PHE A 9 12.87 11.05 -10.86
C PHE A 9 11.85 11.36 -9.74
N ALA A 10 10.71 11.98 -10.08
CA ALA A 10 9.63 12.24 -9.12
C ALA A 10 8.85 10.99 -8.70
N ILE A 11 8.89 9.91 -9.50
CA ILE A 11 8.22 8.63 -9.19
C ILE A 11 9.10 7.75 -8.28
N ILE A 12 10.42 7.97 -8.28
CA ILE A 12 11.41 7.12 -7.58
C ILE A 12 11.75 7.64 -6.18
N PHE A 13 11.47 8.91 -5.86
CA PHE A 13 11.65 9.39 -4.49
C PHE A 13 10.42 9.05 -3.63
N PRO A 14 10.52 8.12 -2.67
CA PRO A 14 9.62 8.17 -1.54
C PRO A 14 9.94 9.49 -0.84
N ALA A 15 9.06 10.48 -1.02
CA ALA A 15 8.97 11.56 -0.06
C ALA A 15 8.74 10.86 1.28
N SER A 16 9.77 10.79 2.10
CA SER A 16 9.67 10.46 3.50
C SER A 16 8.88 11.60 4.13
N VAL A 17 7.56 11.58 3.94
CA VAL A 17 6.60 12.32 4.73
C VAL A 17 6.64 11.63 6.08
N TRP A 18 7.67 11.92 6.85
CA TRP A 18 7.62 11.86 8.30
C TRP A 18 6.58 12.90 8.70
N SER A 19 5.32 12.48 8.62
CA SER A 19 4.26 13.17 9.30
C SER A 19 4.60 13.05 10.78
N HIS A 20 5.08 14.14 11.37
CA HIS A 20 5.04 14.40 12.81
C HIS A 20 3.59 14.55 13.30
N SER A 21 2.68 13.72 12.79
CA SER A 21 1.38 13.51 13.38
C SER A 21 1.65 12.77 14.68
N GLY A 22 1.34 13.39 15.83
CA GLY A 22 1.37 12.73 17.14
C GLY A 22 0.36 11.57 17.28
N VAL A 23 -0.15 11.05 16.16
CA VAL A 23 -1.01 9.88 16.08
C VAL A 23 -0.14 8.64 16.22
N ASP A 24 -0.51 7.79 17.19
CA ASP A 24 0.11 6.50 17.41
C ASP A 24 0.02 5.66 16.11
N PRO A 25 1.14 5.20 15.54
CA PRO A 25 1.13 4.36 14.35
C PRO A 25 0.27 3.10 14.54
N LEU A 26 0.16 2.58 15.77
CA LEU A 26 -0.70 1.44 16.07
C LEU A 26 -2.18 1.80 15.98
N ASP A 27 -2.58 3.02 16.34
CA ASP A 27 -3.95 3.51 16.19
C ASP A 27 -4.34 3.61 14.71
N GLU A 28 -3.47 4.17 13.86
CA GLU A 28 -3.74 4.23 12.41
C GLU A 28 -3.79 2.83 11.78
N TYR A 29 -2.95 1.90 12.24
CA TYR A 29 -3.00 0.49 11.82
C TYR A 29 -4.36 -0.15 12.15
N GLN A 30 -4.85 0.03 13.38
CA GLN A 30 -6.16 -0.52 13.78
C GLN A 30 -7.31 0.15 13.00
N LYS A 31 -7.26 1.46 12.77
CA LYS A 31 -8.24 2.17 11.93
C LYS A 31 -8.29 1.58 10.52
N ASN A 32 -7.14 1.36 9.89
CA ASN A 32 -7.07 0.75 8.57
C ASN A 32 -7.60 -0.68 8.56
N ARG A 33 -7.31 -1.49 9.59
CA ARG A 33 -7.89 -2.84 9.73
C ARG A 33 -9.41 -2.80 9.78
N SER A 34 -9.99 -1.91 10.58
CA SER A 34 -11.44 -1.72 10.65
C SER A 34 -12.03 -1.27 9.30
N ARG A 35 -11.37 -0.33 8.61
CA ARG A 35 -11.79 0.12 7.27
C ARG A 35 -11.77 -1.01 6.24
N ILE A 36 -10.76 -1.88 6.25
CA ILE A 36 -10.70 -3.09 5.40
C ILE A 36 -11.88 -4.02 5.73
N ALA A 37 -12.09 -4.32 7.01
CA ALA A 37 -13.16 -5.22 7.44
C ALA A 37 -14.55 -4.71 7.02
N ILE A 38 -14.80 -3.40 7.17
CA ILE A 38 -16.05 -2.76 6.71
C ILE A 38 -16.21 -2.93 5.20
N LYS A 39 -15.19 -2.57 4.41
CA LYS A 39 -15.24 -2.68 2.94
C LYS A 39 -15.46 -4.12 2.46
N GLN A 40 -14.85 -5.10 3.14
CA GLN A 40 -15.06 -6.53 2.87
C GLN A 40 -16.49 -6.98 3.20
N MET A 41 -17.01 -6.56 4.35
CA MET A 41 -18.36 -6.90 4.79
C MET A 41 -19.43 -6.30 3.87
N THR A 42 -19.25 -5.05 3.41
CA THR A 42 -20.22 -4.37 2.56
C THR A 42 -20.03 -4.67 1.07
N PHE A 43 -18.99 -5.40 0.66
CA PHE A 43 -18.65 -5.62 -0.75
C PHE A 43 -19.80 -6.22 -1.57
N PHE A 44 -20.50 -7.21 -1.02
CA PHE A 44 -21.61 -7.87 -1.71
C PHE A 44 -22.90 -7.04 -1.72
N GLN A 45 -22.95 -5.96 -0.95
CA GLN A 45 -24.08 -5.01 -0.90
C GLN A 45 -23.93 -3.85 -1.89
N LEU A 46 -22.79 -3.77 -2.60
CA LEU A 46 -22.54 -2.73 -3.58
C LEU A 46 -23.34 -3.01 -4.87
N ASP A 47 -24.02 -1.99 -5.36
CA ASP A 47 -24.98 -2.10 -6.46
C ASP A 47 -24.27 -2.05 -7.80
N SER A 48 -23.26 -1.17 -7.91
CA SER A 48 -22.53 -0.99 -9.14
C SER A 48 -21.20 -1.74 -9.14
N ARG A 49 -20.74 -2.06 -10.34
CA ARG A 49 -19.41 -2.62 -10.51
C ARG A 49 -18.31 -1.60 -10.19
N GLU A 50 -18.51 -0.34 -10.54
CA GLU A 50 -17.58 0.74 -10.21
C GLU A 50 -17.35 0.81 -8.70
N GLU A 51 -18.41 0.72 -7.91
CA GLU A 51 -18.34 0.66 -6.45
C GLU A 51 -17.56 -0.57 -5.96
N LYS A 52 -17.76 -1.74 -6.58
CA LYS A 52 -17.00 -2.95 -6.24
C LYS A 52 -15.52 -2.78 -6.54
N ILE A 53 -15.16 -2.20 -7.68
CA ILE A 53 -13.76 -1.92 -8.02
C ILE A 53 -13.16 -0.92 -7.03
N ASP A 54 -13.86 0.19 -6.73
CA ASP A 54 -13.41 1.17 -5.74
C ASP A 54 -13.23 0.55 -4.34
N SER A 55 -14.13 -0.35 -3.95
CA SER A 55 -14.01 -1.10 -2.70
C SER A 55 -12.75 -1.96 -2.66
N LEU A 56 -12.42 -2.66 -3.76
CA LEU A 56 -11.21 -3.47 -3.85
C LEU A 56 -9.94 -2.61 -3.88
N GLU A 57 -9.93 -1.51 -4.64
CA GLU A 57 -8.80 -0.57 -4.66
C GLU A 57 -8.57 0.05 -3.27
N SER A 58 -9.64 0.43 -2.57
CA SER A 58 -9.58 0.94 -1.19
C SER A 58 -8.98 -0.09 -0.23
N GLN A 59 -9.40 -1.35 -0.31
CA GLN A 59 -8.85 -2.43 0.52
C GLN A 59 -7.35 -2.60 0.29
N ILE A 60 -6.90 -2.58 -0.96
CA ILE A 60 -5.48 -2.70 -1.32
C ILE A 60 -4.69 -1.48 -0.80
N ASP A 61 -5.25 -0.28 -0.88
CA ASP A 61 -4.61 0.92 -0.35
C ASP A 61 -4.44 0.89 1.17
N TYR A 62 -5.43 0.40 1.91
CA TYR A 62 -5.30 0.22 3.36
C TYR A 62 -4.27 -0.85 3.73
N LEU A 63 -4.21 -1.95 2.96
CA LEU A 63 -3.18 -2.99 3.15
C LEU A 63 -1.78 -2.40 2.93
N ARG A 64 -1.59 -1.60 1.88
CA ARG A 64 -0.32 -0.93 1.58
C ARG A 64 0.08 0.04 2.69
N LYS A 65 -0.85 0.85 3.19
CA LYS A 65 -0.60 1.74 4.34
C LYS A 65 -0.21 0.96 5.60
N ASN A 66 -0.85 -0.17 5.87
CA ASN A 66 -0.51 -1.02 6.99
C ASN A 66 0.90 -1.60 6.89
N LEU A 67 1.35 -2.01 5.69
CA LEU A 67 2.73 -2.45 5.50
C LEU A 67 3.74 -1.34 5.80
N LEU A 68 3.49 -0.11 5.35
CA LEU A 68 4.36 1.03 5.65
C LEU A 68 4.41 1.35 7.15
N ILE A 69 3.28 1.25 7.84
CA ILE A 69 3.24 1.42 9.30
C ILE A 69 4.07 0.34 9.99
N LEU A 70 3.87 -0.93 9.62
CA LEU A 70 4.61 -2.05 10.19
C LEU A 70 6.11 -1.93 9.89
N GLN A 71 6.49 -1.51 8.69
CA GLN A 71 7.89 -1.23 8.32
C GLN A 71 8.52 -0.20 9.26
N ASN A 72 7.83 0.91 9.49
CA ASN A 72 8.32 1.98 10.33
C ASN A 72 8.45 1.55 11.80
N ILE A 73 7.48 0.76 12.30
CA ILE A 73 7.55 0.17 13.64
C ILE A 73 8.75 -0.79 13.72
N MET A 74 8.92 -1.70 12.77
CA MET A 74 10.03 -2.66 12.76
C MET A 74 11.40 -1.95 12.66
N ALA A 75 11.53 -0.93 11.83
CA ALA A 75 12.76 -0.16 11.70
C ALA A 75 13.11 0.59 13.00
N LYS A 76 12.09 1.03 13.75
CA LYS A 76 12.25 1.67 15.06
C LYS A 76 12.63 0.68 16.16
N ASP A 77 11.95 -0.47 16.21
CA ASP A 77 12.15 -1.49 17.23
C ASP A 77 13.45 -2.29 17.00
N TYR A 78 13.86 -2.43 15.74
CA TYR A 78 15.02 -3.20 15.32
C TYR A 78 15.91 -2.43 14.32
N PRO A 79 16.56 -1.33 14.75
CA PRO A 79 17.35 -0.46 13.86
C PRO A 79 18.58 -1.17 13.24
N HIS A 80 18.94 -2.33 13.77
CA HIS A 80 20.02 -3.17 13.26
C HIS A 80 19.58 -4.09 12.12
N VAL A 81 18.28 -4.35 11.95
CA VAL A 81 17.70 -5.17 10.85
C VAL A 81 17.79 -4.38 9.55
N LYS A 82 19.01 -4.33 9.00
CA LYS A 82 19.29 -3.82 7.66
C LYS A 82 18.98 -4.88 6.61
N GLU A 83 18.72 -4.43 5.38
CA GLU A 83 18.55 -5.24 4.16
C GLU A 83 19.56 -6.41 4.04
N GLY A 84 20.80 -6.20 4.51
CA GLY A 84 21.87 -7.20 4.53
C GLY A 84 21.71 -8.38 5.51
N MET A 85 20.69 -8.39 6.38
CA MET A 85 20.40 -9.53 7.27
C MET A 85 19.40 -10.53 6.69
N SER A 86 18.81 -10.24 5.54
CA SER A 86 18.11 -11.26 4.76
C SER A 86 19.14 -12.27 4.24
N LYS A 87 18.99 -13.56 4.58
CA LYS A 87 19.76 -14.66 3.96
C LYS A 87 19.78 -14.58 2.43
N TYR A 88 18.70 -14.04 1.86
CA TYR A 88 18.50 -13.92 0.42
C TYR A 88 18.86 -12.54 -0.14
N LYS A 89 19.32 -11.59 0.71
CA LYS A 89 19.60 -10.19 0.34
C LYS A 89 18.39 -9.50 -0.32
N ILE A 90 17.21 -9.78 0.21
CA ILE A 90 15.94 -9.21 -0.25
C ILE A 90 15.41 -8.28 0.83
N ASP A 91 15.03 -7.05 0.45
CA ASP A 91 14.13 -6.21 1.23
C ASP A 91 12.70 -6.75 1.10
N TYR A 92 12.29 -7.56 2.09
CA TYR A 92 10.96 -8.16 2.09
C TYR A 92 9.83 -7.12 2.08
N ILE A 93 10.08 -5.92 2.61
CA ILE A 93 9.05 -4.89 2.67
C ILE A 93 8.90 -4.19 1.33
N GLU A 94 10.02 -3.89 0.66
CA GLU A 94 9.99 -3.36 -0.70
C GLU A 94 9.26 -4.33 -1.64
N VAL A 95 9.58 -5.63 -1.57
CA VAL A 95 8.94 -6.66 -2.40
C VAL A 95 7.44 -6.76 -2.11
N LEU A 96 7.02 -6.65 -0.86
CA LEU A 96 5.59 -6.68 -0.50
C LEU A 96 4.84 -5.42 -0.97
N ASP A 97 5.42 -4.22 -0.83
CA ASP A 97 4.80 -2.97 -1.34
C ASP A 97 4.66 -3.00 -2.87
N ASP A 98 5.69 -3.47 -3.58
CA ASP A 98 5.65 -3.67 -5.04
C ASP A 98 4.57 -4.69 -5.44
N SER A 99 4.47 -5.80 -4.72
CA SER A 99 3.44 -6.82 -4.96
C SER A 99 2.02 -6.25 -4.78
N LEU A 100 1.80 -5.41 -3.76
CA LEU A 100 0.49 -4.76 -3.56
C LEU A 100 0.17 -3.72 -4.64
N LYS A 101 1.16 -2.94 -5.09
CA LYS A 101 0.98 -2.01 -6.23
C LYS A 101 0.57 -2.78 -7.49
N LYS A 102 1.22 -3.91 -7.77
CA LYS A 102 0.87 -4.79 -8.89
C LYS A 102 -0.52 -5.41 -8.74
N LEU A 103 -0.91 -5.79 -7.52
CA LEU A 103 -2.27 -6.26 -7.24
C LEU A 103 -3.31 -5.18 -7.50
N ARG A 104 -3.08 -3.94 -7.06
CA ARG A 104 -3.97 -2.79 -7.35
C ARG A 104 -4.16 -2.61 -8.85
N LEU A 105 -3.06 -2.62 -9.61
CA LEU A 105 -3.12 -2.50 -11.06
C LEU A 105 -3.89 -3.65 -11.70
N SER A 106 -3.70 -4.88 -11.22
CA SER A 106 -4.41 -6.06 -11.71
C SER A 106 -5.91 -5.98 -11.44
N VAL A 107 -6.32 -5.49 -10.26
CA VAL A 107 -7.73 -5.23 -9.94
C VAL A 107 -8.31 -4.18 -10.88
N LYS A 108 -7.58 -3.08 -11.13
CA LYS A 108 -8.01 -2.05 -12.08
C LYS A 108 -8.17 -2.61 -13.50
N GLN A 109 -7.23 -3.44 -13.96
CA GLN A 109 -7.28 -4.08 -15.28
C GLN A 109 -8.44 -5.07 -15.40
N ALA A 110 -8.65 -5.93 -14.40
CA ALA A 110 -9.82 -6.82 -14.35
C ALA A 110 -11.12 -6.01 -14.36
N GLY A 111 -11.10 -4.89 -13.63
CA GLY A 111 -12.14 -3.88 -13.64
C GLY A 111 -12.30 -3.11 -14.94
N LEU A 112 -11.47 -3.28 -15.98
CA LEU A 112 -11.71 -2.76 -17.33
C LEU A 112 -12.22 -3.85 -18.28
N LEU A 113 -11.77 -5.09 -18.09
CA LEU A 113 -12.15 -6.22 -18.94
C LEU A 113 -13.62 -6.62 -18.81
N ILE A 114 -14.21 -6.39 -17.63
CA ILE A 114 -15.61 -6.71 -17.40
C ILE A 114 -16.53 -5.60 -17.98
N ASP A 115 -15.99 -4.44 -18.46
CA ASP A 115 -16.76 -3.26 -18.97
C ASP A 115 -17.00 -3.37 -20.48
N GLN A 116 -16.51 -4.46 -21.09
CA GLN A 116 -16.74 -4.87 -22.46
C GLN A 116 -17.85 -5.92 -22.50
#